data_AF-A0A0B6ZT20-F1
#
_entry.id   AF-A0A0B6ZT20-F1
#
_cell.length_a   1.000
_cell.length_b   1.000
_cell.length_c   1.000
_cell.angle_alpha   90.00
_cell.angle_beta   90.00
_cell.angle_gamma   90.00
#
_symmetry.space_group_name_H-M   'P 1'
#
loop_
_entity.id
_entity.type
_entity.pdbx_description
1 polymer ?
#
loop_
_entity_poly.entity_id
_entity_poly.type
_entity_poly.pdbx_seq_one_letter_code
_entity_poly.pdbx_strand_id
1 'polypeptide(L)'
;MAPPLYTDLNVPLQSVIKLSDILELGLELGFEQFAINYTAPSLQGGKGKKNEKLVVPPPTEILLNDESVREMQKRYPSFKQLSRFTAVLEDASNTHRLGATDIQAYDIIAVQATSEKTFQLACSTLDVDIISLNFSENLGFSLKRPMVKMAAKRGM
;
A
#
# COMPACT_ATOMS: atom_id res chain seq x y z
N MET A 1 -28.34 12.08 -1.85
CA MET A 1 -27.22 11.25 -2.36
C MET A 1 -25.95 11.92 -1.88
N ALA A 2 -25.13 11.24 -1.06
CA ALA A 2 -23.86 11.83 -0.63
C ALA A 2 -22.96 12.05 -1.85
N PRO A 3 -22.18 13.14 -1.92
CA PRO A 3 -21.23 13.34 -3.01
C PRO A 3 -20.22 12.17 -3.05
N PRO A 4 -19.71 11.81 -4.24
CA PRO A 4 -18.70 10.76 -4.35
C PRO A 4 -17.42 11.20 -3.62
N LEU A 5 -16.92 10.33 -2.75
CA LEU A 5 -15.65 10.47 -2.07
C LEU A 5 -14.53 10.09 -3.04
N TYR A 6 -13.60 11.01 -3.31
CA TYR A 6 -12.44 10.74 -4.16
C TYR A 6 -11.22 10.41 -3.31
N THR A 7 -10.66 9.22 -3.51
CA THR A 7 -9.54 8.70 -2.74
C THR A 7 -8.43 8.21 -3.66
N ASP A 8 -7.20 8.66 -3.43
CA ASP A 8 -6.02 8.05 -4.00
C ASP A 8 -5.47 7.00 -3.03
N LEU A 9 -5.37 5.75 -3.45
CA LEU A 9 -4.92 4.64 -2.60
C LEU A 9 -3.42 4.36 -2.72
N ASN A 10 -2.64 5.15 -3.44
CA ASN A 10 -1.24 4.83 -3.72
C ASN A 10 -0.32 6.04 -3.88
N VAL A 11 -0.35 6.97 -2.93
CA VAL A 11 0.65 8.06 -2.88
C VAL A 11 1.96 7.47 -2.38
N PRO A 12 3.04 7.42 -3.19
CA PRO A 12 4.30 6.85 -2.75
C PRO A 12 4.91 7.68 -1.61
N LEU A 13 5.53 7.03 -0.63
CA LEU A 13 6.29 7.71 0.42
C LEU A 13 7.37 8.62 -0.20
N GLN A 14 7.41 9.89 0.24
CA GLN A 14 8.33 10.93 -0.20
C GLN A 14 8.87 11.71 1.01
N SER A 15 9.76 12.68 0.77
CA SER A 15 10.09 13.66 1.80
C SER A 15 8.86 14.48 2.19
N VAL A 16 8.79 14.93 3.44
CA VAL A 16 7.65 15.68 3.99
C VAL A 16 7.23 16.85 3.08
N ILE A 17 8.19 17.63 2.58
CA ILE A 17 7.93 18.78 1.70
C ILE A 17 7.22 18.32 0.41
N LYS A 18 7.79 17.33 -0.29
CA LYS A 18 7.20 16.82 -1.55
C LYS A 18 5.86 16.15 -1.32
N LEU A 19 5.70 15.46 -0.19
CA LEU A 19 4.44 14.82 0.17
C LEU A 19 3.35 15.87 0.36
N SER A 20 3.62 16.95 1.09
CA SER A 20 2.69 18.08 1.24
C SER A 20 2.30 18.68 -0.11
N ASP A 21 3.27 18.92 -1.01
CA ASP A 21 3.00 19.46 -2.35
C ASP A 21 2.06 18.54 -3.17
N ILE A 22 2.30 17.22 -3.12
CA ILE A 22 1.46 16.22 -3.83
C ILE A 22 0.04 16.20 -3.26
N LEU A 23 -0.09 16.20 -1.93
CA LEU A 23 -1.39 16.15 -1.27
C LEU A 23 -2.17 17.44 -1.52
N GLU A 24 -1.52 18.60 -1.47
CA GLU A 24 -2.14 19.89 -1.76
C GLU A 24 -2.64 19.97 -3.20
N LEU A 25 -1.82 19.55 -4.16
CA LEU A 25 -2.24 19.45 -5.56
C LEU A 25 -3.43 18.49 -5.73
N GLY A 26 -3.41 17.34 -5.07
CA GLY A 26 -4.52 16.38 -5.11
C GLY A 26 -5.82 16.98 -4.56
N LEU A 27 -5.73 17.73 -3.46
CA LEU A 27 -6.87 18.42 -2.85
C LEU A 27 -7.43 19.52 -3.79
N GLU A 28 -6.56 20.27 -4.48
CA GLU A 28 -6.98 21.24 -5.51
C GLU A 28 -7.70 20.57 -6.69
N LEU A 29 -7.32 19.34 -7.03
CA LEU A 29 -7.99 18.52 -8.05
C LEU A 29 -9.28 17.85 -7.57
N GLY A 30 -9.64 18.00 -6.29
CA GLY A 30 -10.89 17.49 -5.71
C GLY A 30 -10.80 16.10 -5.07
N PHE A 31 -9.60 15.56 -4.86
CA PHE A 31 -9.43 14.41 -3.97
C PHE A 31 -9.65 14.85 -2.52
N GLU A 32 -10.10 13.94 -1.67
CA GLU A 32 -10.33 14.22 -0.25
C GLU A 32 -9.50 13.28 0.65
N GLN A 33 -9.12 12.10 0.15
CA GLN A 33 -8.39 11.12 0.93
C GLN A 33 -7.21 10.54 0.18
N PHE A 34 -6.15 10.24 0.93
CA PHE A 34 -4.90 9.73 0.35
C PHE A 34 -4.32 8.63 1.23
N ALA A 35 -4.05 7.47 0.65
CA ALA A 35 -3.27 6.42 1.29
C ALA A 35 -1.80 6.57 0.92
N ILE A 36 -0.97 6.86 1.92
CA ILE A 36 0.47 7.01 1.77
C ILE A 36 1.09 5.62 1.88
N ASN A 37 1.77 5.21 0.81
CA ASN A 37 2.24 3.85 0.63
C ASN A 37 3.73 3.71 0.96
N TYR A 38 4.02 2.86 1.93
CA TYR A 38 5.36 2.31 2.16
C TYR A 38 5.50 0.96 1.43
N THR A 39 6.39 0.92 0.45
CA THR A 39 6.68 -0.32 -0.30
C THR A 39 7.91 -1.02 0.27
N ALA A 40 7.70 -2.17 0.90
CA ALA A 40 8.78 -3.06 1.32
C ALA A 40 9.25 -3.92 0.12
N PRO A 41 10.53 -3.82 -0.29
CA PRO A 41 11.04 -4.54 -1.45
C PRO A 41 11.11 -6.06 -1.22
N SER A 42 11.12 -6.50 0.03
CA SER A 42 10.97 -7.90 0.39
C SER A 42 10.47 -8.03 1.83
N LEU A 43 9.85 -9.16 2.17
CA LEU A 43 9.48 -9.51 3.54
C LEU A 43 10.67 -10.07 4.36
N GLN A 44 11.83 -10.24 3.73
CA GLN A 44 13.12 -10.54 4.37
C GLN A 44 13.82 -9.22 4.75
N GLY A 45 14.67 -9.23 5.78
CA GLY A 45 15.65 -8.14 5.92
C GLY A 45 16.66 -8.15 4.78
N GLY A 46 17.41 -7.06 4.64
CA GLY A 46 18.12 -6.67 3.43
C GLY A 46 18.89 -7.77 2.67
N LYS A 47 19.04 -7.54 1.35
CA LYS A 47 19.77 -8.42 0.43
C LYS A 47 21.14 -8.79 1.00
N GLY A 48 21.30 -10.05 1.42
CA GLY A 48 22.60 -10.64 1.80
C GLY A 48 22.71 -11.15 3.24
N LYS A 49 21.74 -10.91 4.13
CA LYS A 49 21.80 -11.42 5.51
C LYS A 49 20.52 -12.16 5.89
N LYS A 50 20.60 -13.50 5.88
CA LYS A 50 19.51 -14.44 6.26
C LYS A 50 18.88 -14.20 7.65
N ASN A 51 19.40 -13.28 8.46
CA ASN A 51 18.99 -13.04 9.85
C ASN A 51 18.59 -11.58 10.18
N GLU A 52 18.65 -10.64 9.23
CA GLU A 52 18.20 -9.28 9.52
C GLU A 52 16.67 -9.23 9.39
N LYS A 53 15.98 -8.67 10.37
CA LYS A 53 14.52 -8.51 10.31
C LYS A 53 14.19 -7.28 9.46
N LEU A 54 13.19 -7.39 8.58
CA LEU A 54 12.59 -6.22 7.94
C LEU A 54 12.14 -5.25 9.05
N VAL A 55 12.69 -4.05 9.04
CA VAL A 55 12.27 -2.93 9.89
C VAL A 55 11.19 -2.19 9.13
N VAL A 56 9.95 -2.33 9.60
CA VAL A 56 8.80 -1.63 9.03
C VAL A 56 8.64 -0.33 9.83
N PRO A 57 8.63 0.85 9.19
CA PRO A 57 8.37 2.09 9.91
C PRO A 57 6.93 2.06 10.44
N PRO A 58 6.66 2.60 11.64
CA PRO A 58 5.29 2.77 12.10
C PRO A 58 4.53 3.74 11.18
N PRO A 59 3.20 3.61 11.04
CA PRO A 59 2.38 4.52 10.25
C PRO A 59 2.62 6.01 10.53
N THR A 60 2.86 6.37 11.79
CA THR A 60 3.12 7.76 12.22
C THR A 60 4.37 8.37 11.59
N GLU A 61 5.34 7.57 11.13
CA GLU A 61 6.56 8.06 10.47
C GLU A 61 6.39 8.31 8.97
N ILE A 62 5.37 7.71 8.34
CA ILE A 62 5.13 7.88 6.89
C ILE A 62 4.08 8.96 6.60
N LEU A 63 3.24 9.26 7.59
CA LEU A 63 2.16 10.24 7.50
C LEU A 63 2.64 11.65 7.83
N LEU A 64 1.90 12.67 7.36
CA LEU A 64 2.10 14.03 7.86
C LEU A 64 1.73 14.11 9.34
N ASN A 65 2.42 14.98 10.08
CA ASN A 65 2.12 15.20 11.49
C ASN A 65 0.76 15.92 11.69
N ASP A 66 0.23 15.85 12.90
CA ASP A 66 -1.08 16.42 13.24
C ASP A 66 -1.18 17.92 12.98
N GLU A 67 -0.08 18.67 13.15
CA GLU A 67 -0.04 20.11 12.89
C GLU A 67 -0.23 20.41 11.40
N SER A 68 0.49 19.72 10.53
CA SER A 68 0.39 19.89 9.07
C SER A 68 -0.99 19.48 8.57
N VAL A 69 -1.54 18.38 9.10
CA VAL A 69 -2.90 17.93 8.76
C VAL A 69 -3.93 18.98 9.15
N ARG A 70 -3.84 19.54 10.36
CA ARG A 70 -4.75 20.61 10.83
C ARG A 70 -4.65 21.85 9.95
N GLU A 71 -3.45 22.21 9.51
CA GLU A 71 -3.26 23.36 8.62
C GLU A 71 -3.93 23.13 7.26
N MET A 72 -3.75 21.93 6.67
CA MET A 72 -4.43 21.58 5.42
C MET A 72 -5.95 21.55 5.59
N GLN A 73 -6.46 21.02 6.71
CA GLN A 73 -7.89 20.92 7.00
C GLN A 73 -8.59 22.28 7.15
N LYS A 74 -7.87 23.37 7.44
CA LYS A 74 -8.45 24.72 7.42
C LYS A 74 -8.94 25.11 6.02
N ARG A 75 -8.24 24.66 4.98
CA ARG A 75 -8.58 24.91 3.57
C ARG A 75 -9.39 23.76 2.96
N TYR A 76 -9.14 22.54 3.42
CA TYR A 76 -9.75 21.32 2.91
C TYR A 76 -10.35 20.48 4.05
N PRO A 77 -11.56 20.82 4.55
CA PRO A 77 -12.13 20.19 5.75
C PRO A 77 -12.33 18.67 5.67
N SER A 78 -12.51 18.14 4.45
CA SER A 78 -12.66 16.70 4.20
C SER A 78 -11.34 15.93 4.15
N PHE A 79 -10.18 16.61 4.21
CA PHE A 79 -8.87 15.98 4.05
C PHE A 79 -8.63 14.89 5.10
N LYS A 80 -8.30 13.68 4.64
CA LYS A 80 -7.87 12.56 5.48
C LYS A 80 -6.70 11.83 4.84
N GLN A 81 -5.74 11.42 5.67
CA GLN A 81 -4.66 10.52 5.27
C GLN A 81 -4.88 9.13 5.85
N LEU A 82 -4.43 8.12 5.12
CA LEU A 82 -4.41 6.71 5.50
C LEU A 82 -2.99 6.18 5.29
N SER A 83 -2.63 5.16 6.05
CA SER A 83 -1.37 4.45 5.92
C SER A 83 -1.56 3.17 5.10
N ARG A 84 -0.70 2.95 4.11
CA ARG A 84 -0.68 1.74 3.30
C ARG A 84 0.69 1.07 3.35
N PHE A 85 0.70 -0.23 3.58
CA PHE A 85 1.89 -1.08 3.46
C PHE A 85 1.77 -1.92 2.20
N THR A 86 2.80 -1.96 1.36
CA THR A 86 2.85 -2.87 0.19
C THR A 86 4.09 -3.75 0.27
N ALA A 87 3.93 -5.08 0.30
CA ALA A 87 5.04 -6.02 0.22
C ALA A 87 5.24 -6.56 -1.20
N VAL A 88 6.46 -6.42 -1.75
CA VAL A 88 6.83 -7.09 -3.00
C VAL A 88 7.12 -8.56 -2.74
N LEU A 89 6.40 -9.45 -3.44
CA LEU A 89 6.46 -10.89 -3.26
C LEU A 89 7.23 -11.55 -4.40
N GLU A 90 8.50 -11.86 -4.15
CA GLU A 90 9.36 -12.67 -5.02
C GLU A 90 9.05 -14.18 -4.90
N ASP A 91 8.72 -14.64 -3.69
CA ASP A 91 8.37 -16.02 -3.39
C ASP A 91 7.31 -16.09 -2.26
N ALA A 92 7.02 -17.31 -1.78
CA ALA A 92 6.09 -17.55 -0.67
C ALA A 92 6.73 -17.37 0.71
N SER A 93 8.05 -17.11 0.76
CA SER A 93 8.80 -17.04 2.01
C SER A 93 8.38 -15.83 2.82
N ASN A 94 8.28 -15.99 4.14
CA ASN A 94 7.98 -14.90 5.08
C ASN A 94 6.61 -14.23 4.89
N THR A 95 5.70 -14.79 4.10
CA THR A 95 4.32 -14.29 3.94
C THR A 95 3.53 -14.28 5.25
N HIS A 96 3.88 -15.14 6.21
CA HIS A 96 3.36 -15.08 7.59
C HIS A 96 3.62 -13.74 8.29
N ARG A 97 4.62 -12.95 7.86
CA ARG A 97 4.90 -11.62 8.41
C ARG A 97 3.80 -10.62 8.11
N LEU A 98 2.97 -10.82 7.09
CA LEU A 98 1.83 -9.95 6.82
C LEU A 98 0.88 -9.85 8.02
N GLY A 99 0.80 -10.89 8.86
CA GLY A 99 0.03 -10.88 10.12
C GLY A 99 0.79 -10.33 11.34
N ALA A 100 2.00 -9.81 11.18
CA ALA A 100 2.76 -9.23 12.29
C ALA A 100 2.18 -7.87 12.70
N THR A 101 2.22 -7.56 14.01
CA THR A 101 1.58 -6.37 14.60
C THR A 101 2.07 -5.05 13.98
N ASP A 102 3.34 -4.99 13.56
CA ASP A 102 3.93 -3.80 12.92
C ASP A 102 3.34 -3.52 11.53
N ILE A 103 3.01 -4.57 10.77
CA ILE A 103 2.33 -4.46 9.46
C ILE A 103 0.82 -4.26 9.65
N GLN A 104 0.21 -4.97 10.60
CA GLN A 104 -1.21 -4.87 10.93
C GLN A 104 -1.60 -3.54 11.59
N ALA A 105 -0.62 -2.68 11.92
CA ALA A 105 -0.87 -1.32 12.38
C ALA A 105 -1.26 -0.36 11.24
N TYR A 106 -1.05 -0.75 9.98
CA TYR A 106 -1.42 0.05 8.81
C TYR A 106 -2.92 -0.06 8.51
N ASP A 107 -3.49 0.99 7.92
CA ASP A 107 -4.90 1.00 7.53
C ASP A 107 -5.20 0.08 6.34
N ILE A 108 -4.21 -0.10 5.45
CA ILE A 108 -4.33 -0.91 4.23
C ILE A 108 -3.08 -1.78 4.08
N ILE A 109 -3.28 -3.08 3.87
CA ILE A 109 -2.24 -4.05 3.57
C ILE A 109 -2.37 -4.51 2.12
N ALA A 110 -1.31 -4.31 1.36
CA ALA A 110 -1.23 -4.70 -0.03
C ALA A 110 -0.02 -5.60 -0.29
N VAL A 111 -0.08 -6.34 -1.39
CA VAL A 111 1.04 -7.14 -1.90
C VAL A 111 1.24 -6.87 -3.38
N GLN A 112 2.48 -6.88 -3.83
CA GLN A 112 2.83 -6.79 -5.25
C GLN A 112 3.41 -8.12 -5.72
N ALA A 113 2.66 -8.84 -6.55
CA ALA A 113 3.11 -10.11 -7.11
C ALA A 113 4.08 -9.88 -8.28
N THR A 114 5.21 -10.61 -8.29
CA THR A 114 6.21 -10.56 -9.37
C THR A 114 6.25 -11.83 -10.23
N SER A 115 5.46 -12.85 -9.90
CA SER A 115 5.39 -14.10 -10.66
C SER A 115 3.98 -14.70 -10.62
N GLU A 116 3.70 -15.66 -11.52
CA GLU A 116 2.43 -16.39 -11.51
C GLU A 116 2.18 -17.11 -10.17
N LYS A 117 3.24 -17.63 -9.55
CA LYS A 117 3.16 -18.34 -8.27
C LYS A 117 2.74 -17.40 -7.14
N THR A 118 3.38 -16.24 -7.05
CA THR A 118 3.06 -15.25 -6.00
C THR A 118 1.72 -14.57 -6.24
N PHE A 119 1.31 -14.41 -7.50
CA PHE A 119 -0.04 -13.96 -7.85
C PHE A 119 -1.11 -14.98 -7.43
N GLN A 120 -0.90 -16.27 -7.74
CA GLN A 120 -1.81 -17.33 -7.29
C GLN A 120 -1.90 -17.38 -5.75
N LEU A 121 -0.77 -17.26 -5.06
CA LEU A 121 -0.73 -17.23 -3.59
C LEU A 121 -1.55 -16.06 -3.04
N ALA A 122 -1.35 -14.85 -3.58
CA ALA A 122 -2.10 -13.66 -3.20
C ALA A 122 -3.61 -13.85 -3.42
N CYS A 123 -4.03 -14.35 -4.59
CA CYS A 123 -5.45 -14.57 -4.88
C CYS A 123 -6.10 -15.64 -4.00
N SER A 124 -5.35 -16.66 -3.55
CA SER A 124 -5.92 -17.86 -2.91
C SER A 124 -5.83 -17.89 -1.39
N THR A 125 -4.72 -17.45 -0.79
CA THR A 125 -4.44 -17.70 0.64
C THR A 125 -4.11 -16.46 1.45
N LEU A 126 -3.50 -15.43 0.86
CA LEU A 126 -3.05 -14.26 1.63
C LEU A 126 -4.24 -13.41 2.08
N ASP A 127 -4.18 -12.92 3.32
CA ASP A 127 -5.15 -12.02 3.92
C ASP A 127 -4.65 -10.59 3.77
N VAL A 128 -5.07 -9.94 2.68
CA VAL A 128 -4.60 -8.63 2.22
C VAL A 128 -5.78 -7.91 1.55
N ASP A 129 -5.75 -6.58 1.56
CA ASP A 129 -6.81 -5.75 0.99
C ASP A 129 -6.63 -5.56 -0.53
N ILE A 130 -5.38 -5.38 -0.99
CA ILE A 130 -5.08 -5.02 -2.39
C ILE A 130 -3.97 -5.92 -2.97
N ILE A 131 -4.24 -6.49 -4.14
CA ILE A 131 -3.21 -7.13 -4.98
C ILE A 131 -2.75 -6.13 -6.04
N SER A 132 -1.51 -5.65 -5.91
CA SER A 132 -0.87 -4.71 -6.83
C SER A 132 -0.05 -5.44 -7.90
N LEU A 133 0.04 -4.81 -9.08
CA LEU A 133 0.82 -5.29 -10.22
C LEU A 133 1.69 -4.14 -10.73
N ASN A 134 2.97 -4.42 -11.01
CA ASN A 134 3.86 -3.41 -11.57
C ASN A 134 3.73 -3.38 -13.10
N PHE A 135 3.06 -2.36 -13.63
CA PHE A 135 2.89 -2.16 -15.07
C PHE A 135 3.98 -1.29 -15.72
N SER A 136 4.97 -0.83 -14.96
CA SER A 136 6.14 -0.13 -15.50
C SER A 136 7.09 -1.10 -16.23
N GLU A 137 6.94 -2.40 -15.99
CA GLU A 137 7.74 -3.47 -16.57
C GLU A 137 6.83 -4.58 -17.11
N ASN A 138 7.38 -5.47 -17.95
CA ASN A 138 6.64 -6.66 -18.36
C ASN A 138 6.42 -7.58 -17.16
N LEU A 139 5.16 -7.90 -16.85
CA LEU A 139 4.80 -8.75 -15.71
C LEU A 139 5.48 -10.13 -15.74
N GLY A 140 5.78 -10.67 -16.92
CA GLY A 140 6.40 -12.00 -17.07
C GLY A 140 5.45 -13.18 -16.79
N PHE A 141 4.16 -12.92 -16.51
CA PHE A 141 3.12 -13.94 -16.37
C PHE A 141 1.76 -13.43 -16.85
N SER A 142 0.85 -14.37 -17.14
CA SER A 142 -0.52 -14.06 -17.57
C SER A 142 -1.50 -14.02 -16.39
N LEU A 143 -2.36 -13.01 -16.36
CA LEU A 143 -3.46 -12.91 -15.38
C LEU A 143 -4.58 -13.90 -15.75
N LYS A 144 -4.54 -15.10 -15.18
CA LYS A 144 -5.54 -16.14 -15.45
C LYS A 144 -6.89 -15.77 -14.85
N ARG A 145 -7.95 -15.82 -15.66
CA ARG A 145 -9.34 -15.51 -15.25
C ARG A 145 -9.81 -16.24 -13.98
N PRO A 146 -9.48 -17.54 -13.74
CA PRO A 146 -9.83 -18.20 -12.48
C PRO A 146 -9.23 -17.54 -11.24
N MET A 147 -8.00 -17.02 -11.33
CA MET A 147 -7.31 -16.37 -10.21
C MET A 147 -7.93 -15.01 -9.89
N VAL A 148 -8.19 -14.19 -10.91
CA VAL A 148 -8.87 -12.91 -10.75
C VAL A 148 -10.27 -13.10 -10.15
N LYS A 149 -11.02 -14.11 -10.64
CA LYS A 149 -12.33 -14.45 -10.06
C LYS A 149 -12.24 -14.90 -8.60
N MET A 150 -11.18 -15.59 -8.23
CA MET A 150 -10.95 -16.03 -6.85
C MET A 150 -10.69 -14.83 -5.93
N ALA A 151 -9.83 -13.90 -6.35
CA ALA A 151 -9.57 -12.66 -5.61
C ALA A 151 -10.84 -11.83 -5.42
N ALA A 152 -11.59 -11.59 -6.50
CA ALA A 152 -12.84 -10.82 -6.46
C ALA A 152 -13.89 -11.45 -5.53
N LYS A 153 -13.99 -12.79 -5.48
CA LYS A 153 -14.91 -13.49 -4.56
C LYS A 153 -14.54 -13.31 -3.09
N ARG A 154 -13.27 -13.01 -2.80
CA ARG A 154 -12.75 -12.75 -1.46
C ARG A 154 -12.84 -11.27 -1.07
N GLY A 155 -13.30 -10.41 -1.97
CA GLY A 155 -13.42 -8.96 -1.72
C GLY A 155 -12.14 -8.16 -2.00
N MET A 156 -11.19 -8.74 -2.73
CA MET A 156 -9.96 -8.08 -3.21
C MET A 156 -10.11 -7.58 -4.65
#